data_AF-B8FD51-F1
#
_entry.id   AF-B8FD51-F1
#
_cell.length_a   1.000
_cell.length_b   1.000
_cell.length_c   1.000
_cell.angle_alpha   90.00
_cell.angle_beta   90.00
_cell.angle_gamma   90.00
#
_symmetry.space_group_name_H-M   'P 1'
#
loop_
_entity.id
_entity.type
_entity.pdbx_description
1 polymer ?
#
loop_
_entity_poly.entity_id
_entity_poly.type
_entity_poly.pdbx_seq_one_letter_code
_entity_poly.pdbx_strand_id
1 'polypeptide(L)'
;MQAIELLNIIRDGFEHAYRLKDNGKFAESPEGKRGNNSRRSAKFVFEVGKRLYKHIDPDENQFKLHVQKVEDDGKKDPGEWLFDICITKSIKISDSYKNKNDENKNSAQMNTEILWIVESEYNTSIREFAADFGKLYCSYAQNLLYLHGLNQKTERGRNAFVKRRIKTIEEVWNNRSNDSQRLFIGFWPSPEIKDGKSLWDAENQDESLVDWIRLFEWRGNSLCEIK
;
A
#
# COMPACT_ATOMS: atom_id res chain seq x y z
N MET A 1 -10.56 5.32 -12.17
CA MET A 1 -10.38 6.00 -10.87
C MET A 1 -9.60 7.28 -11.04
N GLN A 2 -10.21 8.38 -10.57
CA GLN A 2 -9.60 9.69 -10.46
C GLN A 2 -8.60 9.71 -9.30
N ALA A 3 -7.54 10.51 -9.38
CA ALA A 3 -6.50 10.54 -8.34
C ALA A 3 -7.03 10.99 -6.96
N ILE A 4 -8.07 11.84 -6.94
CA ILE A 4 -8.69 12.30 -5.69
C ILE A 4 -9.45 11.17 -4.97
N GLU A 5 -10.04 10.23 -5.70
CA GLU A 5 -10.71 9.06 -5.14
C GLU A 5 -9.69 8.14 -4.45
N LEU A 6 -8.52 7.98 -5.05
CA LEU A 6 -7.42 7.21 -4.47
C LEU A 6 -6.90 7.86 -3.18
N LEU A 7 -6.77 9.20 -3.14
CA LEU A 7 -6.38 9.91 -1.93
C LEU A 7 -7.36 9.65 -0.78
N ASN A 8 -8.66 9.68 -1.07
CA ASN A 8 -9.70 9.38 -0.07
C ASN A 8 -9.63 7.93 0.40
N ILE A 9 -9.42 6.96 -0.50
CA ILE A 9 -9.21 5.55 -0.14
C ILE A 9 -8.03 5.38 0.84
N ILE A 10 -6.92 6.09 0.60
CA ILE A 10 -5.74 6.04 1.47
C ILE A 10 -6.05 6.66 2.84
N ARG A 11 -6.72 7.82 2.86
CA ARG A 11 -7.13 8.51 4.10
C ARG A 11 -8.07 7.66 4.94
N ASP A 12 -9.10 7.09 4.33
CA ASP A 12 -10.08 6.23 5.02
C ASP A 12 -9.44 4.94 5.53
N GLY A 13 -8.50 4.36 4.76
CA GLY A 13 -7.73 3.19 5.17
C GLY A 13 -6.85 3.50 6.39
N PHE A 14 -6.15 4.64 6.36
CA PHE A 14 -5.34 5.10 7.48
C PHE A 14 -6.19 5.39 8.72
N GLU A 15 -7.28 6.15 8.58
CA GLU A 15 -8.12 6.52 9.72
C GLU A 15 -8.71 5.29 10.41
N HIS A 16 -9.14 4.29 9.63
CA HIS A 16 -9.61 3.02 10.19
C HIS A 16 -8.51 2.32 10.99
N ALA A 17 -7.32 2.14 10.42
CA ALA A 17 -6.20 1.47 11.09
C ALA A 17 -5.73 2.24 12.34
N TYR A 18 -5.73 3.57 12.26
CA TYR A 18 -5.35 4.45 13.37
C TYR A 18 -6.33 4.36 14.54
N ARG A 19 -7.65 4.38 14.28
CA ARG A 19 -8.69 4.22 15.33
C ARG A 19 -8.64 2.85 16.02
N LEU A 20 -8.22 1.79 15.33
CA LEU A 20 -8.06 0.47 15.96
C LEU A 20 -6.93 0.45 17.00
N LYS A 21 -5.89 1.28 16.82
CA LYS A 21 -4.81 1.43 17.80
C LYS A 21 -5.31 1.99 19.13
N ASP A 22 -6.25 2.93 19.09
CA ASP A 22 -6.81 3.55 20.30
C ASP A 22 -7.72 2.62 21.11
N ASN A 23 -8.16 1.51 20.50
CA ASN A 23 -8.97 0.51 21.20
C ASN A 23 -8.13 -0.60 21.88
N GLY A 24 -6.79 -0.48 21.90
CA GLY A 24 -5.90 -1.49 22.48
C GLY A 24 -5.96 -2.85 21.78
N LYS A 25 -6.48 -2.90 20.55
CA LYS A 25 -6.83 -4.15 19.87
C LYS A 25 -5.63 -4.87 19.26
N PHE A 26 -4.54 -4.18 18.95
CA PHE A 26 -3.36 -4.86 18.39
C PHE A 26 -2.79 -5.84 19.42
N ALA A 27 -2.82 -7.13 19.11
CA ALA A 27 -2.25 -8.18 19.93
C ALA A 27 -0.81 -7.83 20.31
N GLU A 28 -0.38 -8.19 21.53
CA GLU A 28 1.01 -8.04 21.92
C GLU A 28 1.89 -8.85 20.95
N SER A 29 2.90 -8.20 20.35
CA SER A 29 3.91 -8.94 19.62
C SER A 29 4.92 -9.55 20.60
N PRO A 30 5.37 -10.80 20.39
CA PRO A 30 6.56 -11.35 21.05
C PRO A 30 7.80 -10.43 20.91
N GLU A 31 7.83 -9.59 19.87
CA GLU A 31 8.89 -8.62 19.58
C GLU A 31 8.67 -7.25 20.29
N GLY A 32 7.67 -7.17 21.18
CA GLY A 32 7.28 -5.96 21.90
C GLY A 32 6.81 -4.84 20.99
N LYS A 33 7.17 -3.59 21.33
CA LYS A 33 6.70 -2.37 20.64
C LYS A 33 7.02 -2.33 19.14
N ARG A 34 8.12 -2.94 18.69
CA ARG A 34 8.50 -2.97 17.27
C ARG A 34 7.52 -3.82 16.45
N GLY A 35 7.18 -5.01 16.95
CA GLY A 35 6.20 -5.87 16.29
C GLY A 35 4.80 -5.24 16.23
N ASN A 36 4.42 -4.47 17.26
CA ASN A 36 3.15 -3.73 17.23
C ASN A 36 3.08 -2.71 16.08
N ASN A 37 4.18 -2.03 15.73
CA ASN A 37 4.19 -1.06 14.64
C ASN A 37 4.18 -1.71 13.25
N SER A 38 4.85 -2.85 13.08
CA SER A 38 4.73 -3.64 11.85
C SER A 38 3.28 -4.09 11.64
N ARG A 39 2.58 -4.52 12.70
CA ARG A 39 1.15 -4.88 12.64
C ARG A 39 0.26 -3.67 12.30
N ARG A 40 0.52 -2.51 12.90
CA ARG A 40 -0.18 -1.24 12.57
C ARG A 40 -0.02 -0.87 11.09
N SER A 41 1.21 -0.93 10.57
CA SER A 41 1.50 -0.68 9.16
C SER A 41 0.77 -1.68 8.26
N ALA A 42 0.87 -2.98 8.57
CA ALA A 42 0.21 -4.03 7.78
C ALA A 42 -1.32 -3.87 7.77
N LYS A 43 -1.93 -3.46 8.90
CA LYS A 43 -3.37 -3.20 8.96
C LYS A 43 -3.76 -2.02 8.07
N PHE A 44 -2.99 -0.92 8.09
CA PHE A 44 -3.20 0.20 7.17
C PHE A 44 -3.16 -0.26 5.71
N VAL A 45 -2.12 -0.99 5.32
CA VAL A 45 -1.96 -1.52 3.96
C VAL A 45 -3.14 -2.42 3.58
N PHE A 46 -3.53 -3.35 4.45
CA PHE A 46 -4.69 -4.20 4.23
C PHE A 46 -5.99 -3.41 4.01
N GLU A 47 -6.25 -2.39 4.82
CA GLU A 47 -7.46 -1.56 4.70
C GLU A 47 -7.48 -0.73 3.40
N VAL A 48 -6.31 -0.26 2.94
CA VAL A 48 -6.15 0.39 1.62
C VAL A 48 -6.44 -0.60 0.50
N GLY A 49 -5.82 -1.78 0.52
CA GLY A 49 -6.01 -2.81 -0.51
C GLY A 49 -7.46 -3.26 -0.62
N LYS A 50 -8.12 -3.47 0.52
CA LYS A 50 -9.54 -3.82 0.60
C LYS A 50 -10.46 -2.75 0.01
N ARG A 51 -10.22 -1.46 0.32
CA ARG A 51 -11.03 -0.34 -0.21
C ARG A 51 -10.78 -0.13 -1.70
N LEU A 52 -9.53 -0.18 -2.12
CA LEU A 52 -9.14 -0.07 -3.52
C LEU A 52 -9.81 -1.16 -4.35
N TYR A 53 -9.77 -2.41 -3.89
CA TYR A 53 -10.45 -3.52 -4.54
C TYR A 53 -11.95 -3.31 -4.65
N LYS A 54 -12.63 -2.96 -3.55
CA LYS A 54 -14.08 -2.69 -3.57
C LYS A 54 -14.48 -1.54 -4.48
N HIS A 55 -13.62 -0.55 -4.66
CA HIS A 55 -13.86 0.54 -5.60
C HIS A 55 -13.75 0.08 -7.06
N ILE A 56 -12.83 -0.84 -7.35
CA ILE A 56 -12.58 -1.36 -8.71
C ILE A 56 -13.56 -2.46 -9.10
N ASP A 57 -13.92 -3.33 -8.15
CA ASP A 57 -14.81 -4.49 -8.33
C ASP A 57 -15.89 -4.53 -7.23
N PRO A 58 -16.88 -3.62 -7.25
CA PRO A 58 -17.88 -3.56 -6.18
C PRO A 58 -18.66 -4.86 -5.97
N ASP A 59 -18.86 -5.61 -7.05
CA ASP A 59 -19.61 -6.86 -7.06
C ASP A 59 -18.72 -8.12 -6.96
N GLU A 60 -17.38 -7.95 -6.83
CA GLU A 60 -16.38 -9.02 -6.66
C GLU A 60 -16.44 -10.13 -7.74
N ASN A 61 -16.75 -9.75 -8.98
CA ASN A 61 -17.07 -10.71 -10.05
C ASN A 61 -15.98 -10.85 -11.12
N GLN A 62 -15.03 -9.92 -11.21
CA GLN A 62 -14.11 -9.84 -12.36
C GLN A 62 -12.64 -9.91 -11.97
N PHE A 63 -12.31 -9.44 -10.77
CA PHE A 63 -10.95 -9.25 -10.31
C PHE A 63 -10.71 -10.00 -9.01
N LYS A 64 -9.42 -10.20 -8.70
CA LYS A 64 -8.98 -10.83 -7.46
C LYS A 64 -8.02 -9.92 -6.73
N LEU A 65 -8.26 -9.73 -5.44
CA LEU A 65 -7.36 -9.07 -4.51
C LEU A 65 -6.38 -10.10 -3.91
N HIS A 66 -5.09 -9.85 -4.08
CA HIS A 66 -4.03 -10.54 -3.37
C HIS A 66 -3.41 -9.54 -2.40
N VAL A 67 -3.65 -9.76 -1.11
CA VAL A 67 -3.14 -8.96 -0.01
C VAL A 67 -2.99 -9.89 1.20
N GLN A 68 -1.96 -9.69 2.01
CA GLN A 68 -1.90 -10.36 3.30
C GLN A 68 -3.08 -9.88 4.15
N LYS A 69 -3.98 -10.79 4.54
CA LYS A 69 -5.10 -10.42 5.40
C LYS A 69 -4.59 -10.06 6.79
N VAL A 70 -5.13 -8.96 7.33
CA VAL A 70 -4.79 -8.48 8.67
C VAL A 70 -6.07 -8.22 9.44
N GLU A 71 -6.28 -9.04 10.46
CA GLU A 71 -7.40 -8.92 11.37
C GLU A 71 -7.34 -7.63 12.18
N ASP A 72 -8.44 -7.25 12.82
CA ASP A 72 -8.52 -6.02 13.63
C ASP A 72 -7.61 -6.05 14.87
N ASP A 73 -7.17 -7.24 15.27
CA ASP A 73 -6.17 -7.44 16.31
C ASP A 73 -4.71 -7.42 15.78
N GLY A 74 -4.52 -7.17 14.49
CA GLY A 74 -3.22 -7.16 13.84
C GLY A 74 -2.63 -8.54 13.56
N LYS A 75 -3.38 -9.62 13.77
CA LYS A 75 -2.98 -10.96 13.36
C LYS A 75 -2.96 -11.04 11.83
N LYS A 76 -1.88 -11.59 11.30
CA LYS A 76 -1.64 -11.76 9.86
C LYS A 76 -1.96 -13.19 9.45
N ASP A 77 -2.67 -13.34 8.33
CA ASP A 77 -2.83 -14.66 7.70
C ASP A 77 -1.56 -15.07 6.94
N PRO A 78 -1.26 -16.38 6.87
CA PRO A 78 -0.15 -16.88 6.08
C PRO A 78 -0.43 -16.72 4.58
N GLY A 79 0.61 -16.37 3.84
CA GLY A 79 0.57 -16.19 2.39
C GLY A 79 0.96 -14.78 2.01
N GLU A 80 1.91 -14.67 1.08
CA GLU A 80 2.31 -13.40 0.49
C GLU A 80 2.46 -13.59 -1.02
N TRP A 81 1.92 -12.62 -1.74
CA TRP A 81 2.37 -12.33 -3.07
C TRP A 81 3.65 -11.49 -2.98
N LEU A 82 4.38 -11.38 -4.09
CA LEU A 82 5.61 -10.57 -4.12
C LEU A 82 5.37 -9.12 -3.67
N PHE A 83 4.15 -8.62 -3.87
CA PHE A 83 3.74 -7.27 -3.53
C PHE A 83 2.75 -7.24 -2.37
N ASP A 84 2.79 -6.14 -1.60
CA ASP A 84 1.89 -5.92 -0.46
C ASP A 84 0.41 -5.99 -0.88
N ILE A 85 0.06 -5.36 -2.01
CA ILE A 85 -1.26 -5.47 -2.62
C ILE A 85 -1.09 -5.69 -4.12
N CYS A 86 -1.81 -6.66 -4.66
CA CYS A 86 -1.93 -6.89 -6.08
C CYS A 86 -3.39 -7.14 -6.46
N ILE A 87 -3.91 -6.43 -7.47
CA ILE A 87 -5.26 -6.66 -8.00
C ILE A 87 -5.12 -7.18 -9.43
N THR A 88 -5.62 -8.39 -9.68
CA THR A 88 -5.45 -9.07 -10.95
C THR A 88 -6.77 -9.42 -11.60
N LYS A 89 -6.77 -9.48 -12.94
CA LYS A 89 -7.79 -10.19 -13.71
C LYS A 89 -7.37 -11.65 -13.86
N SER A 90 -8.33 -12.56 -13.76
CA SER A 90 -8.09 -14.00 -13.91
C SER A 90 -9.04 -14.60 -14.94
N ILE A 91 -8.59 -15.68 -15.59
CA ILE A 91 -9.44 -16.52 -16.43
C ILE A 91 -9.48 -17.93 -15.87
N LYS A 92 -10.60 -18.61 -16.05
CA LYS A 92 -10.72 -20.04 -15.78
C LYS A 92 -10.04 -20.81 -16.91
N ILE A 93 -9.05 -21.62 -16.58
CA ILE A 93 -8.44 -22.60 -17.48
C ILE A 93 -8.90 -23.99 -17.07
N SER A 94 -9.03 -24.90 -18.03
CA SER A 94 -9.42 -26.29 -17.77
C SER A 94 -8.43 -27.25 -18.39
N ASP A 95 -8.08 -28.31 -17.67
CA ASP A 95 -7.29 -29.42 -18.19
C ASP A 95 -8.21 -30.37 -18.96
N SER A 96 -8.08 -30.37 -20.28
CA SER A 96 -8.88 -31.20 -21.18
C SER A 96 -8.51 -32.69 -21.16
N TYR A 97 -7.38 -33.06 -20.53
CA TYR A 97 -6.90 -34.44 -20.48
C TYR A 97 -7.49 -35.28 -19.35
N LYS A 98 -8.14 -34.66 -18.34
CA LYS A 98 -8.78 -35.38 -17.22
C LYS A 98 -10.29 -35.53 -17.45
N ASN A 99 -10.81 -36.73 -17.20
CA ASN A 99 -12.20 -37.17 -17.44
C ASN A 99 -13.25 -36.07 -17.17
N LYS A 100 -14.17 -35.89 -18.13
CA LYS A 100 -15.25 -34.87 -18.18
C LYS A 100 -16.28 -34.90 -17.03
N ASN A 101 -16.20 -35.86 -16.11
CA ASN A 101 -17.25 -36.07 -15.11
C ASN A 101 -17.17 -35.14 -13.89
N ASP A 102 -16.19 -34.23 -13.81
CA ASP A 102 -16.07 -33.28 -12.70
C ASP A 102 -15.41 -31.95 -13.13
N GLU A 103 -16.17 -31.11 -13.86
CA GLU A 103 -15.69 -29.82 -14.41
C GLU A 103 -15.10 -28.87 -13.37
N ASN A 104 -15.46 -29.02 -12.09
CA ASN A 104 -14.93 -28.21 -11.01
C ASN A 104 -13.52 -28.66 -10.56
N LYS A 105 -13.20 -29.95 -10.63
CA LYS A 105 -11.87 -30.47 -10.22
C LYS A 105 -10.80 -30.31 -11.30
N ASN A 106 -11.20 -30.11 -12.55
CA ASN A 106 -10.29 -29.98 -13.69
C ASN A 106 -10.07 -28.53 -14.12
N SER A 107 -10.39 -27.56 -13.25
CA SER A 107 -10.27 -26.15 -13.57
C SER A 107 -9.42 -25.39 -12.56
N ALA A 108 -8.66 -24.42 -13.04
CA ALA A 108 -7.84 -23.53 -12.23
C ALA A 108 -8.05 -22.08 -12.67
N GLN A 109 -7.77 -21.14 -11.76
CA GLN A 109 -7.76 -19.71 -12.08
C GLN A 109 -6.32 -19.30 -12.42
N MET A 110 -6.13 -18.75 -13.62
CA MET A 110 -4.86 -18.19 -14.06
C MET A 110 -4.96 -16.67 -14.13
N ASN A 111 -4.06 -15.96 -13.45
CA ASN A 111 -4.00 -14.51 -13.53
C ASN A 111 -3.42 -14.10 -14.89
N THR A 112 -4.11 -13.22 -15.60
CA THR A 112 -3.74 -12.80 -16.96
C THR A 112 -3.22 -11.37 -17.02
N GLU A 113 -3.62 -10.53 -16.07
CA GLU A 113 -3.31 -9.11 -16.07
C GLU A 113 -3.24 -8.57 -14.63
N ILE A 114 -2.30 -7.65 -14.40
CA ILE A 114 -2.18 -6.93 -13.12
C ILE A 114 -2.68 -5.50 -13.32
N LEU A 115 -3.78 -5.14 -12.64
CA LEU A 115 -4.36 -3.81 -12.71
C LEU A 115 -3.69 -2.84 -11.74
N TRP A 116 -3.40 -3.33 -10.54
CA TRP A 116 -2.77 -2.55 -9.47
C TRP A 116 -1.68 -3.35 -8.80
N ILE A 117 -0.57 -2.68 -8.56
CA ILE A 117 0.44 -3.10 -7.59
C ILE A 117 0.61 -1.96 -6.59
N VAL A 118 0.61 -2.31 -5.31
CA VAL A 118 0.94 -1.39 -4.22
C VAL A 118 2.08 -1.97 -3.41
N GLU A 119 3.03 -1.12 -3.08
CA GLU A 119 4.08 -1.37 -2.09
C GLU A 119 4.04 -0.27 -1.04
N SER A 120 4.30 -0.62 0.21
CA SER A 120 4.24 0.31 1.33
C SER A 120 5.40 0.07 2.29
N GLU A 121 6.20 1.11 2.50
CA GLU A 121 7.27 1.09 3.50
C GLU A 121 6.99 2.14 4.58
N TYR A 122 6.91 1.71 5.84
CA TYR A 122 6.73 2.59 6.99
C TYR A 122 8.06 3.18 7.48
N ASN A 123 9.19 2.55 7.20
CA ASN A 123 10.54 3.03 7.49
C ASN A 123 10.93 4.18 6.56
N THR A 124 11.60 5.19 7.11
CA THR A 124 11.99 6.40 6.35
C THR A 124 13.38 6.32 5.69
N SER A 125 14.08 5.19 5.80
CA SER A 125 15.43 5.03 5.28
C SER A 125 15.47 4.94 3.74
N ILE A 126 16.59 5.37 3.15
CA ILE A 126 16.81 5.23 1.70
C ILE A 126 16.97 3.77 1.26
N ARG A 127 17.49 2.91 2.15
CA ARG A 127 17.74 1.50 1.85
C ARG A 127 16.43 0.73 1.68
N GLU A 128 15.54 0.83 2.67
CA GLU A 128 14.25 0.14 2.61
C GLU A 128 13.41 0.67 1.44
N PHE A 129 13.41 2.00 1.23
CA PHE A 129 12.81 2.59 0.04
C PHE A 129 13.31 1.96 -1.26
N ALA A 130 14.63 1.81 -1.43
CA ALA A 130 15.20 1.28 -2.67
C ALA A 130 14.80 -0.19 -2.90
N ALA A 131 14.67 -0.98 -1.83
CA ALA A 131 14.23 -2.35 -1.91
C ALA A 131 12.77 -2.45 -2.39
N ASP A 132 11.85 -1.76 -1.73
CA ASP A 132 10.42 -1.87 -2.05
C ASP A 132 10.03 -1.12 -3.32
N PHE A 133 10.55 0.10 -3.51
CA PHE A 133 10.32 0.84 -4.75
C PHE A 133 10.95 0.13 -5.96
N GLY A 134 12.05 -0.60 -5.76
CA GLY A 134 12.67 -1.43 -6.79
C GLY A 134 11.74 -2.53 -7.30
N LYS A 135 10.91 -3.13 -6.44
CA LYS A 135 9.88 -4.09 -6.86
C LYS A 135 8.89 -3.44 -7.83
N LEU A 136 8.38 -2.25 -7.49
CA LEU A 136 7.49 -1.49 -8.37
C LEU A 136 8.17 -1.11 -9.70
N TYR A 137 9.41 -0.62 -9.64
CA TYR A 137 10.18 -0.22 -10.80
C TYR A 137 10.38 -1.37 -11.81
N CYS A 138 10.53 -2.59 -11.32
CA CYS A 138 10.70 -3.78 -12.16
C CYS A 138 9.38 -4.44 -12.58
N SER A 139 8.21 -3.87 -12.21
CA SER A 139 6.91 -4.50 -12.42
C SER A 139 6.10 -3.94 -13.60
N TYR A 140 5.23 -4.81 -14.15
CA TYR A 140 4.29 -4.47 -15.22
C TYR A 140 2.86 -4.60 -14.72
N ALA A 141 2.26 -3.46 -14.35
CA ALA A 141 0.85 -3.30 -14.04
C ALA A 141 0.31 -1.97 -14.60
N GLN A 142 -1.00 -1.87 -14.81
CA GLN A 142 -1.59 -0.62 -15.32
C GLN A 142 -1.39 0.57 -14.37
N ASN A 143 -1.51 0.31 -13.06
CA ASN A 143 -1.37 1.32 -12.02
C ASN A 143 -0.39 0.84 -10.95
N LEU A 144 0.48 1.73 -10.51
CA LEU A 144 1.49 1.50 -9.49
C LEU A 144 1.29 2.52 -8.39
N LEU A 145 1.24 2.07 -7.14
CA LEU A 145 1.16 2.93 -5.97
C LEU A 145 2.29 2.60 -5.01
N TYR A 146 3.06 3.61 -4.62
CA TYR A 146 4.02 3.49 -3.54
C TYR A 146 3.57 4.32 -2.34
N LEU A 147 3.49 3.72 -1.15
CA LEU A 147 3.11 4.39 0.09
C LEU A 147 4.32 4.52 1.02
N HIS A 148 4.85 5.73 1.17
CA HIS A 148 6.04 6.00 1.99
C HIS A 148 5.65 6.62 3.34
N GLY A 149 6.12 6.00 4.43
CA GLY A 149 5.98 6.50 5.78
C GLY A 149 6.66 7.87 6.00
N LEU A 150 6.06 8.67 6.88
CA LEU A 150 6.58 9.95 7.38
C LEU A 150 6.72 9.86 8.89
N ASN A 151 7.92 10.09 9.40
CA ASN A 151 8.19 10.09 10.85
C ASN A 151 8.69 11.46 11.37
N GLN A 152 8.70 12.49 10.52
CA GLN A 152 9.16 13.82 10.91
C GLN A 152 8.07 14.57 11.70
N LYS A 153 8.42 15.02 12.91
CA LYS A 153 7.47 15.65 13.85
C LYS A 153 7.01 17.04 13.42
N THR A 154 7.85 17.80 12.71
CA THR A 154 7.55 19.17 12.29
C THR A 154 7.08 19.21 10.84
N GLU A 155 6.13 20.10 10.53
CA GLU A 155 5.64 20.32 9.17
C GLU A 155 6.79 20.63 8.19
N ARG A 156 7.70 21.53 8.57
CA ARG A 156 8.91 21.84 7.81
C ARG A 156 9.76 20.58 7.54
N GLY A 157 9.91 19.72 8.53
CA GLY A 157 10.64 18.45 8.42
C GLY A 157 9.98 17.49 7.43
N ARG A 158 8.64 17.35 7.50
CA ARG A 158 7.85 16.54 6.57
C ARG A 158 7.96 17.06 5.15
N ASN A 159 7.74 18.35 4.94
CA ASN A 159 7.84 19.00 3.63
C ASN A 159 9.24 18.83 3.02
N ALA A 160 10.30 18.98 3.83
CA ALA A 160 11.66 18.75 3.36
C ALA A 160 11.92 17.29 2.99
N PHE A 161 11.38 16.33 3.75
CA PHE A 161 11.51 14.90 3.45
C PHE A 161 10.77 14.53 2.16
N VAL A 162 9.50 14.90 2.04
CA VAL A 162 8.65 14.69 0.85
C VAL A 162 9.35 15.24 -0.40
N LYS A 163 9.83 16.49 -0.35
CA LYS A 163 10.54 17.12 -1.47
C LYS A 163 11.78 16.34 -1.89
N ARG A 164 12.62 15.91 -0.93
CA ARG A 164 13.81 15.10 -1.25
C ARG A 164 13.43 13.77 -1.88
N ARG A 165 12.40 13.11 -1.35
CA ARG A 165 11.97 11.80 -1.83
C ARG A 165 11.37 11.86 -3.24
N ILE A 166 10.55 12.88 -3.50
CA ILE A 166 10.01 13.17 -4.84
C ILE A 166 11.16 13.34 -5.83
N LYS A 167 12.14 14.17 -5.50
CA LYS A 167 13.32 14.38 -6.36
C LYS A 167 14.04 13.06 -6.68
N THR A 168 14.28 12.22 -5.68
CA THR A 168 14.89 10.91 -5.89
C THR A 168 14.05 10.00 -6.79
N ILE A 169 12.72 9.98 -6.61
CA ILE A 169 11.83 9.19 -7.45
C ILE A 169 11.83 9.72 -8.88
N GLU A 170 11.76 11.03 -9.09
CA GLU A 170 11.82 11.67 -10.40
C GLU A 170 13.14 11.34 -11.13
N GLU A 171 14.28 11.42 -10.45
CA GLU A 171 15.58 11.06 -11.01
C GLU A 171 15.63 9.59 -11.45
N VAL A 172 15.06 8.67 -10.67
CA VAL A 172 15.04 7.24 -11.01
C VAL A 172 14.03 6.94 -12.11
N TRP A 173 12.82 7.49 -12.01
CA TRP A 173 11.70 7.16 -12.90
C TRP A 173 11.87 7.71 -14.30
N ASN A 174 12.47 8.90 -14.46
CA ASN A 174 12.77 9.47 -15.78
C ASN A 174 13.73 8.61 -16.62
N ASN A 175 14.46 7.68 -16.00
CA ASN A 175 15.34 6.75 -16.72
C ASN A 175 14.61 5.47 -17.20
N ARG A 176 13.32 5.33 -16.89
CA ARG A 176 12.52 4.13 -17.19
C ARG A 176 11.85 4.28 -18.55
N SER A 177 11.98 3.26 -19.41
CA SER A 177 11.52 3.29 -20.81
C SER A 177 10.03 2.94 -21.01
N ASN A 178 9.18 3.02 -19.97
CA ASN A 178 7.79 2.54 -20.03
C ASN A 178 6.77 3.64 -19.70
N ASP A 179 6.14 4.18 -20.75
CA ASP A 179 5.23 5.33 -20.67
C ASP A 179 3.77 4.96 -20.41
N SER A 180 3.43 3.67 -20.39
CA SER A 180 2.03 3.21 -20.35
C SER A 180 1.43 3.09 -18.94
N GLN A 181 2.23 3.23 -17.88
CA GLN A 181 1.82 2.96 -16.50
C GLN A 181 1.52 4.24 -15.74
N ARG A 182 0.45 4.24 -14.95
CA ARG A 182 0.17 5.34 -14.02
C ARG A 182 0.91 5.10 -12.71
N LEU A 183 1.81 6.00 -12.33
CA LEU A 183 2.51 5.96 -11.06
C LEU A 183 1.91 6.95 -10.06
N PHE A 184 1.66 6.47 -8.85
CA PHE A 184 1.24 7.25 -7.71
C PHE A 184 2.22 7.09 -6.56
N ILE A 185 2.54 8.20 -5.88
CA ILE A 185 3.37 8.22 -4.68
C ILE A 185 2.56 8.84 -3.54
N GLY A 186 2.18 8.03 -2.57
CA GLY A 186 1.55 8.48 -1.34
C GLY A 186 2.57 8.64 -0.22
N PHE A 187 2.37 9.65 0.61
CA PHE A 187 3.06 9.82 1.89
C PHE A 187 2.06 9.74 3.01
N TRP A 188 2.39 9.02 4.08
CA TRP A 188 1.47 8.76 5.20
C TRP A 188 2.21 8.78 6.53
N PRO A 189 1.57 9.15 7.66
CA PRO A 189 2.24 9.21 8.95
C PRO A 189 2.58 7.81 9.46
N SER A 190 3.88 7.53 9.61
CA SER A 190 4.38 6.21 9.94
C SER A 190 4.20 5.87 11.44
N PRO A 191 3.89 4.61 11.79
CA PRO A 191 3.94 4.12 13.16
C PRO A 191 5.38 3.89 13.66
N GLU A 192 6.42 4.09 12.82
CA GLU A 192 7.82 3.92 13.20
C GLU A 192 8.19 4.66 14.49
N ILE A 193 8.96 4.01 15.35
CA ILE A 193 9.48 4.63 16.59
C ILE A 193 10.72 5.43 16.25
N LYS A 194 10.68 6.73 16.55
CA LYS A 194 11.85 7.60 16.53
C LYS A 194 12.00 8.29 17.87
N ASP A 195 13.19 8.26 18.44
CA ASP A 195 13.49 8.82 19.77
C ASP A 195 12.61 8.22 20.89
N GLY A 196 12.30 6.92 20.79
CA GLY A 196 11.60 6.16 21.84
C GLY A 196 10.07 6.22 21.84
N LYS A 197 9.44 7.01 20.96
CA LYS A 197 7.96 7.04 20.80
C LYS A 197 7.54 6.95 19.33
N SER A 198 6.41 6.29 19.08
CA SER A 198 5.73 6.30 17.78
C SER A 198 4.96 7.61 17.62
N LEU A 199 4.84 8.13 16.40
CA LEU A 199 3.93 9.24 16.11
C LEU A 199 2.49 8.88 16.45
N TRP A 200 2.10 7.63 16.21
CA TRP A 200 0.74 7.18 16.46
C TRP A 200 0.40 7.19 17.95
N ASP A 201 1.40 7.14 18.84
CA ASP A 201 1.23 7.13 20.29
C ASP A 201 1.40 8.52 20.94
N ALA A 202 1.55 9.60 20.17
CA ALA A 202 1.71 10.94 20.71
C ALA A 202 0.35 11.53 21.13
N GLU A 203 0.16 11.80 22.44
CA GLU A 203 -1.11 12.25 23.05
C GLU A 203 -1.50 13.70 22.72
N ASN A 204 -0.55 14.53 22.27
CA ASN A 204 -0.77 15.94 21.97
C ASN A 204 -0.33 16.25 20.54
N GLN A 205 -1.21 15.98 19.57
CA GLN A 205 -1.03 16.48 18.22
C GLN A 205 -2.04 17.59 17.95
N ASP A 206 -1.54 18.80 17.68
CA ASP A 206 -2.37 19.96 17.32
C ASP A 206 -3.00 19.80 15.92
N GLU A 207 -2.53 18.83 15.12
CA GLU A 207 -2.94 18.54 13.75
C GLU A 207 -3.40 17.07 13.64
N SER A 208 -4.46 16.79 12.87
CA SER A 208 -4.88 15.42 12.60
C SER A 208 -3.82 14.71 11.75
N LEU A 209 -3.39 13.52 12.17
CA LEU A 209 -2.45 12.69 11.39
C LEU A 209 -2.97 12.40 9.97
N VAL A 210 -4.28 12.37 9.78
CA VAL A 210 -4.90 12.19 8.45
C VAL A 210 -4.49 13.31 7.49
N ASP A 211 -4.32 14.53 7.99
CA ASP A 211 -3.96 15.71 7.18
C ASP A 211 -2.52 15.64 6.66
N TRP A 212 -1.69 14.78 7.25
CA TRP A 212 -0.32 14.54 6.76
C TRP A 212 -0.30 13.70 5.49
N ILE A 213 -1.42 13.06 5.14
CA ILE A 213 -1.52 12.19 3.97
C ILE A 213 -1.57 13.04 2.70
N ARG A 214 -0.57 12.82 1.85
CA ARG A 214 -0.38 13.50 0.58
C ARG A 214 -0.22 12.47 -0.53
N LEU A 215 -0.79 12.74 -1.68
CA LEU A 215 -0.70 11.87 -2.85
C LEU A 215 -0.16 12.66 -4.04
N PHE A 216 0.71 12.05 -4.81
CA PHE A 216 1.28 12.60 -6.03
C PHE A 216 1.03 11.63 -7.18
N GLU A 217 0.76 12.15 -8.36
CA GLU A 217 0.65 11.38 -9.60
C GLU A 217 1.77 11.80 -10.55
N TRP A 218 2.39 10.81 -11.20
CA TRP A 218 3.36 11.04 -12.26
C TRP A 218 2.67 11.58 -13.51
N ARG A 219 3.06 12.78 -13.96
CA ARG A 219 2.47 13.45 -15.12
C ARG A 219 3.56 14.07 -15.98
N GLY A 220 3.67 13.62 -17.23
CA GLY A 220 4.80 13.99 -18.09
C GLY A 220 6.10 13.48 -17.48
N ASN A 221 6.86 14.37 -16.84
CA ASN A 221 8.21 14.10 -16.32
C ASN A 221 8.39 14.48 -14.83
N SER A 222 7.29 14.69 -14.10
CA SER A 222 7.34 15.07 -12.68
C SER A 222 6.15 14.54 -11.88
N LEU A 223 6.32 14.51 -10.56
CA LEU A 223 5.28 14.19 -9.60
C LEU A 223 4.46 15.44 -9.25
N CYS A 224 3.17 15.41 -9.57
CA CYS A 224 2.23 16.48 -9.26
C CYS A 224 1.36 16.10 -8.07
N GLU A 225 1.31 16.98 -7.06
CA GLU A 225 0.45 16.79 -5.89
C GLU A 225 -1.04 16.83 -6.26
N ILE A 226 -1.79 15.90 -5.68
CA ILE A 226 -3.25 15.84 -5.75
C ILE A 226 -3.81 16.66 -4.58
N LYS A 227 -4.69 17.61 -4.89
CA LYS A 227 -5.35 18.49 -3.93
C LYS A 227 -6.85 18.26 -3.94
#